data_AF-A0A934ZKF4-F1
#
_entry.id   AF-A0A934ZKF4-F1
#
_cell.length_a   1.000
_cell.length_b   1.000
_cell.length_c   1.000
_cell.angle_alpha   90.00
_cell.angle_beta   90.00
_cell.angle_gamma   90.00
#
_symmetry.space_group_name_H-M   'P 1'
#
loop_
_entity.id
_entity.type
_entity.pdbx_description
1 polymer ?
#
loop_
_entity_poly.entity_id
_entity_poly.type
_entity_poly.pdbx_seq_one_letter_code
_entity_poly.pdbx_strand_id
1 'polypeptide(L)' 'MDDRRDPRPTEAQVNEDGVDLTLIRWSLSLSPLERLRVLEGHMEFAAKVQQARRDAAR' A
#
# COMPACT_ATOMS: atom_id res chain seq x y z
N MET A 1 19.66 -25.71 12.84
CA MET A 1 20.02 -24.43 12.20
C MET A 1 18.75 -23.63 12.06
N ASP A 2 18.70 -22.48 12.71
CA ASP A 2 17.57 -21.55 12.70
C ASP A 2 17.55 -20.82 11.35
N ASP A 3 16.81 -21.39 10.40
CA ASP A 3 16.58 -20.84 9.07
C ASP A 3 15.49 -19.76 9.18
N ARG A 4 15.82 -18.66 9.86
CA ARG A 4 15.09 -17.40 9.71
C ARG A 4 15.34 -16.90 8.30
N ARG A 5 14.66 -17.49 7.33
CA ARG A 5 14.52 -16.96 5.97
C ARG A 5 13.92 -15.58 6.09
N ASP A 6 14.79 -14.59 6.17
CA ASP A 6 14.47 -13.21 5.85
C ASP A 6 13.87 -13.24 4.43
N PRO A 7 12.59 -12.87 4.23
CA PRO A 7 11.96 -12.92 2.93
C PRO A 7 12.51 -11.74 2.13
N ARG A 8 13.76 -11.84 1.68
CA ARG A 8 14.32 -10.93 0.69
C ARG A 8 13.37 -10.95 -0.50
N PRO A 9 12.90 -9.78 -0.98
CA PRO A 9 12.04 -9.74 -2.15
C PRO A 9 12.71 -10.51 -3.27
N THR A 10 12.10 -11.61 -3.70
CA THR A 10 12.57 -12.33 -4.89
C THR A 10 12.45 -11.39 -6.08
N GLU A 11 13.31 -11.51 -7.08
CA GLU A 11 13.26 -10.70 -8.32
C GLU A 11 11.86 -10.69 -8.98
N ALA A 12 10.98 -11.63 -8.62
CA ALA A 12 9.58 -11.64 -9.02
C ALA A 12 8.71 -10.52 -8.37
N GLN A 13 9.18 -9.86 -7.31
CA GLN A 13 8.44 -8.85 -6.53
C GLN A 13 8.81 -7.42 -6.89
N VAL A 14 9.99 -7.18 -7.48
CA VAL A 14 10.44 -5.85 -7.88
C VAL A 14 10.85 -5.90 -9.35
N ASN A 15 10.34 -4.99 -10.20
CA ASN A 15 10.71 -4.97 -11.62
C ASN A 15 12.08 -4.30 -11.85
N GLU A 16 12.53 -4.26 -13.10
CA GLU A 16 13.82 -3.66 -13.52
C GLU A 16 13.93 -2.15 -13.16
N ASP A 17 12.80 -1.47 -13.01
CA ASP A 17 12.73 -0.07 -12.59
C ASP A 17 12.73 0.12 -11.05
N GLY A 18 12.79 -0.96 -10.28
CA GLY A 18 12.72 -0.91 -8.82
C GLY A 18 11.29 -0.81 -8.25
N VAL A 19 10.25 -1.05 -9.06
CA VAL A 19 8.86 -0.98 -8.64
C VAL A 19 8.44 -2.26 -7.92
N ASP A 20 7.98 -2.13 -6.68
CA ASP A 20 7.33 -3.23 -5.94
C ASP A 20 6.00 -3.63 -6.60
N LEU A 21 5.99 -4.80 -7.23
CA LEU A 21 4.86 -5.40 -7.92
C LEU A 21 3.86 -6.06 -6.95
N THR A 22 4.21 -6.25 -5.67
CA THR A 22 3.33 -6.89 -4.68
C THR A 22 2.03 -6.12 -4.54
N LEU A 23 2.12 -4.79 -4.40
CA LEU A 23 0.96 -3.93 -4.26
C LEU A 23 0.14 -3.87 -5.57
N ILE A 24 0.81 -3.83 -6.72
CA ILE A 24 0.16 -3.80 -8.03
C ILE A 24 -0.63 -5.10 -8.24
N ARG A 25 0.01 -6.25 -8.03
CA ARG A 25 -0.63 -7.56 -8.19
C ARG A 25 -1.78 -7.75 -7.22
N TRP A 26 -1.62 -7.32 -5.97
CA TRP A 26 -2.73 -7.32 -5.02
C TRP A 26 -3.90 -6.46 -5.50
N SER A 27 -3.66 -5.22 -5.96
CA SER A 27 -4.72 -4.34 -6.48
C SER A 27 -5.43 -4.91 -7.73
N LEU A 28 -4.69 -5.64 -8.56
CA LEU A 28 -5.24 -6.35 -9.72
C LEU A 28 -6.03 -7.60 -9.34
N SER A 29 -5.80 -8.18 -8.16
CA SER A 29 -6.60 -9.30 -7.64
C SER A 29 -7.98 -8.88 -7.12
N LEU A 30 -8.16 -7.57 -6.85
CA LEU A 30 -9.43 -7.01 -6.39
C LEU A 30 -10.40 -6.84 -7.57
N SER A 31 -11.70 -7.04 -7.30
CA SER A 31 -12.75 -6.58 -8.20
C SER A 31 -12.76 -5.05 -8.32
N PRO A 32 -13.36 -4.48 -9.38
CA PRO A 32 -13.45 -3.03 -9.54
C PRO A 32 -14.07 -2.32 -8.33
N LEU A 33 -15.09 -2.93 -7.70
CA LEU A 33 -15.75 -2.37 -6.54
C LEU A 33 -14.86 -2.38 -5.29
N GLU A 34 -14.11 -3.46 -5.07
CA GLU A 34 -13.18 -3.55 -3.93
C GLU A 34 -12.04 -2.55 -4.06
N ARG A 35 -11.51 -2.33 -5.28
CA ARG A 35 -10.50 -1.31 -5.53
C ARG A 35 -11.00 0.09 -5.19
N LEU A 36 -12.25 0.42 -5.55
CA LEU A 36 -12.87 1.70 -5.21
C LEU A 36 -12.99 1.88 -3.70
N ARG A 37 -13.47 0.86 -2.97
CA ARG A 37 -13.58 0.91 -1.50
C ARG A 37 -12.25 1.11 -0.81
N VAL A 38 -11.19 0.45 -1.30
CA VAL A 38 -9.83 0.66 -0.79
C VAL A 38 -9.41 2.11 -1.00
N LEU A 39 -9.63 2.67 -2.19
CA LEU A 39 -9.27 4.05 -2.49
C LEU A 39 -10.05 5.05 -1.61
N GLU A 40 -11.35 4.84 -1.43
CA GLU A 40 -12.20 5.63 -0.53
C GLU A 40 -11.65 5.66 0.89
N GLY A 41 -11.28 4.49 1.44
CA GLY A 41 -10.66 4.41 2.77
C GLY A 41 -9.35 5.20 2.89
N HIS A 42 -8.51 5.20 1.85
CA HIS A 42 -7.28 6.00 1.84
C HIS A 42 -7.57 7.51 1.77
N MET A 43 -8.55 7.93 0.98
CA MET A 43 -8.96 9.34 0.90
C MET A 43 -9.51 9.84 2.24
N GLU A 44 -10.35 9.05 2.90
CA GLU A 44 -10.86 9.37 4.23
C GLU A 44 -9.74 9.51 5.27
N PHE A 45 -8.76 8.60 5.23
CA PHE A 45 -7.59 8.68 6.10
C PHE A 45 -6.78 9.96 5.85
N ALA A 46 -6.48 10.26 4.58
CA ALA A 46 -5.76 11.47 4.21
C ALA A 46 -6.49 12.75 4.66
N ALA A 47 -7.82 12.79 4.53
CA ALA A 47 -8.64 13.90 5.01
C ALA A 47 -8.55 14.06 6.53
N LYS A 48 -8.61 12.96 7.30
CA LYS A 48 -8.43 12.97 8.77
C LYS A 48 -7.06 13.51 9.17
N VAL A 49 -6.00 13.07 8.48
CA VAL A 49 -4.64 13.56 8.74
C VAL A 49 -4.52 15.06 8.43
N GLN A 50 -5.08 15.53 7.31
CA GLN A 50 -5.10 16.97 7.02
C GLN A 50 -5.84 17.77 8.09
N GLN A 51 -6.97 17.27 8.56
CA GLN A 51 -7.76 17.95 9.60
C GLN A 51 -6.98 18.04 10.91
N ALA A 52 -6.39 16.93 11.38
CA ALA A 52 -5.57 16.92 12.59
C ALA A 52 -4.39 17.90 12.51
N ARG A 53 -3.73 18.00 11.33
CA ARG A 53 -2.66 18.97 11.11
C ARG A 53 -3.14 20.43 11.20
N ARG A 54 -4.35 20.72 10.71
CA ARG A 54 -4.94 22.07 10.80
C ARG A 54 -5.27 22.41 12.25
N ASP A 55 -5.79 21.46 13.00
CA ASP A 55 -6.16 21.67 14.40
C ASP A 55 -4.91 21.90 15.27
N ALA A 56 -3.81 21.19 15.00
CA ALA A 56 -2.53 21.39 15.69
C ALA A 56 -1.82 22.71 15.35
N ALA A 57 -2.22 23.40 14.28
CA ALA A 57 -1.66 24.68 13.85
C ALA A 57 -2.47 25.89 14.35
N ARG A 58 -3.58 25.65 15.07
CA ARG A 58 -4.39 26.65 15.75
C ARG A 58 -3.96 26.79 17.20
#